data_AF-A0A7W2I2X5-F1
#
_entry.id   AF-A0A7W2I2X5-F1
#
_cell.length_a   1.000
_cell.length_b   1.000
_cell.length_c   1.000
_cell.angle_alpha   90.00
_cell.angle_beta   90.00
_cell.angle_gamma   90.00
#
_symmetry.space_group_name_H-M   'P 1'
#
loop_
_entity.id
_entity.type
_entity.pdbx_description
1 polymer ?
#
loop_
_entity_poly.entity_id
_entity_poly.type
_entity_poly.pdbx_seq_one_letter_code
_entity_poly.pdbx_strand_id
1 'polypeptide(L)'
;MEKSHSPAYTPEALAEEIRERHPAIIESAQAVMHHPRSLSRPTATWRPPVLTLPRVANGPQLTLAVTRRRVGPRARARIQGYGGDQIPAYLVEVRIADTTGSVVDTVLTEAWVRALIPEDCAHAVHELAGTRTANYVWLVDGTFTPVASPSSMFEGLSAA
;
A
#
# COMPACT_ATOMS: atom_id res chain seq x y z
N MET A 1 0.85 -36.66 -7.56
CA MET A 1 0.55 -35.23 -7.85
C MET A 1 1.48 -34.42 -6.98
N GLU A 2 2.68 -34.17 -7.49
CA GLU A 2 3.77 -33.51 -6.77
C GLU A 2 3.41 -32.04 -6.58
N LYS A 3 3.36 -31.58 -5.33
CA LYS A 3 3.20 -30.17 -5.01
C LYS A 3 4.52 -29.49 -5.33
N SER A 4 4.61 -28.84 -6.49
CA SER A 4 5.70 -27.93 -6.82
C SER A 4 5.75 -26.83 -5.77
N HIS A 5 6.61 -26.98 -4.76
CA HIS A 5 7.01 -25.87 -3.91
C HIS A 5 7.87 -24.96 -4.78
N SER A 6 7.27 -23.88 -5.30
CA SER A 6 8.05 -22.70 -5.69
C SER A 6 8.99 -22.37 -4.51
N PRO A 7 10.24 -21.92 -4.75
CA PRO A 7 11.04 -21.37 -3.65
C PRO A 7 10.16 -20.34 -2.94
N ALA A 8 10.03 -20.47 -1.62
CA ALA A 8 9.22 -19.54 -0.83
C ALA A 8 9.91 -18.18 -0.92
N TYR A 9 9.51 -17.38 -1.91
CA TYR A 9 10.08 -16.07 -2.09
C TYR A 9 9.66 -15.21 -0.89
N THR A 10 10.62 -14.49 -0.31
CA THR A 10 10.31 -13.49 0.70
C THR A 10 9.67 -12.27 0.04
N PRO A 11 8.79 -11.52 0.73
CA PRO A 11 8.25 -10.27 0.21
C PRO A 11 9.34 -9.30 -0.27
N GLU A 12 10.48 -9.26 0.41
CA GLU A 12 11.64 -8.44 0.06
C GLU A 12 12.23 -8.81 -1.30
N ALA A 13 12.51 -10.10 -1.52
CA ALA A 13 13.10 -10.57 -2.77
C ALA A 13 12.15 -10.35 -3.96
N LEU A 14 10.85 -10.58 -3.77
CA LEU A 14 9.85 -10.28 -4.80
C LEU A 14 9.72 -8.78 -5.06
N ALA A 15 9.82 -7.93 -4.03
CA ALA A 15 9.75 -6.49 -4.21
C ALA A 15 10.93 -5.97 -5.06
N GLU A 16 12.12 -6.52 -4.85
CA GLU A 16 13.29 -6.24 -5.70
C GLU A 16 13.05 -6.69 -7.14
N GLU A 17 12.61 -7.93 -7.35
CA GLU A 17 12.26 -8.44 -8.68
C GLU A 17 11.21 -7.56 -9.38
N ILE A 18 10.17 -7.12 -8.65
CA ILE A 18 9.13 -6.24 -9.16
C ILE A 18 9.72 -4.91 -9.63
N ARG A 19 10.59 -4.29 -8.83
CA ARG A 19 11.23 -3.00 -9.18
C ARG A 19 12.10 -3.13 -10.42
N GLU A 20 12.85 -4.23 -10.52
CA GLU A 20 13.73 -4.49 -11.67
C GLU A 20 12.95 -4.76 -12.96
N ARG A 21 11.92 -5.61 -12.89
CA ARG A 21 11.20 -6.10 -14.08
C ARG A 21 10.07 -5.18 -14.51
N HIS A 22 9.52 -4.39 -13.59
CA HIS A 22 8.36 -3.55 -13.82
C HIS A 22 8.53 -2.11 -13.33
N PRO A 23 9.62 -1.39 -13.64
CA PRO A 23 9.83 -0.02 -13.17
C PRO A 23 8.69 0.92 -13.59
N ALA A 24 8.17 0.77 -14.82
CA ALA A 24 7.09 1.60 -15.34
C ALA A 24 5.77 1.50 -14.55
N ILE A 25 5.43 0.33 -14.00
CA ILE A 25 4.21 0.21 -13.17
C ILE A 25 4.41 0.83 -11.80
N ILE A 26 5.64 0.75 -11.25
CA ILE A 26 6.00 1.40 -9.99
C ILE A 26 5.93 2.92 -10.12
N GLU A 27 6.53 3.47 -11.18
CA GLU A 27 6.43 4.90 -11.49
C GLU A 27 4.97 5.34 -11.68
N SER A 28 4.18 4.54 -12.39
CA SER A 28 2.74 4.82 -12.59
C SER A 28 1.96 4.80 -11.27
N ALA A 29 2.22 3.83 -10.40
CA ALA A 29 1.58 3.73 -9.10
C ALA A 29 1.97 4.88 -8.18
N GLN A 30 3.25 5.27 -8.18
CA GLN A 30 3.72 6.46 -7.47
C GLN A 30 3.04 7.72 -8.01
N ALA A 31 3.02 7.93 -9.32
CA ALA A 31 2.32 9.06 -9.94
C ALA A 31 0.83 9.11 -9.52
N VAL A 32 0.15 7.96 -9.47
CA VAL A 32 -1.22 7.84 -8.97
C VAL A 32 -1.34 8.24 -7.48
N MET A 33 -0.38 7.86 -6.62
CA MET A 33 -0.35 8.29 -5.21
C MET A 33 -0.28 9.83 -5.09
N HIS A 34 0.50 10.49 -5.94
CA HIS A 34 0.59 11.96 -5.99
C HIS A 34 -0.63 12.62 -6.64
N HIS A 35 -1.34 11.93 -7.53
CA HIS A 35 -2.39 12.49 -8.35
C HIS A 35 -3.61 13.00 -7.54
N PRO A 36 -4.26 14.13 -7.90
CA PRO A 36 -5.43 14.66 -7.18
C PRO A 36 -6.64 13.72 -7.11
N ARG A 37 -6.70 12.70 -7.98
CA ARG A 37 -7.78 11.69 -8.00
C ARG A 37 -7.66 10.68 -6.87
N SER A 38 -6.45 10.42 -6.35
CA SER A 38 -6.27 9.55 -5.18
C SER A 38 -6.84 10.21 -3.92
N LEU A 39 -6.90 11.55 -3.86
CA LEU A 39 -7.47 12.25 -2.73
C LEU A 39 -8.97 11.94 -2.59
N SER A 40 -9.33 11.28 -1.49
CA SER A 40 -10.69 10.94 -1.11
C SER A 40 -11.57 12.17 -1.09
N ARG A 41 -12.76 12.06 -1.69
CA ARG A 41 -13.76 13.13 -1.73
C ARG A 41 -15.04 12.65 -1.05
N PRO A 42 -15.74 13.53 -0.30
CA PRO A 42 -16.98 13.20 0.39
C PRO A 42 -18.18 13.20 -0.58
N THR A 43 -18.02 12.55 -1.73
CA THR A 43 -19.03 12.48 -2.79
C THR A 43 -19.28 11.03 -3.15
N ALA A 44 -20.54 10.60 -3.21
CA ALA A 44 -20.92 9.21 -3.46
C ALA A 44 -20.42 8.63 -4.80
N THR A 45 -20.16 9.49 -5.78
CA THR A 45 -19.64 9.12 -7.11
C THR A 45 -18.13 8.96 -7.16
N TRP A 46 -17.39 9.40 -6.13
CA TRP A 46 -15.95 9.29 -6.13
C TRP A 46 -15.53 7.82 -6.06
N ARG A 47 -14.52 7.47 -6.86
CA ARG A 47 -13.89 6.16 -6.88
C ARG A 47 -12.37 6.36 -6.90
N PRO A 48 -11.62 5.57 -6.12
CA PRO A 48 -10.17 5.64 -6.16
C PRO A 48 -9.66 5.29 -7.57
N PRO A 49 -8.53 5.87 -8.00
CA PRO A 49 -7.80 5.36 -9.16
C PRO A 49 -7.37 3.92 -8.89
N VAL A 50 -7.54 3.07 -9.92
CA VAL A 50 -7.19 1.65 -9.89
C VAL A 50 -6.19 1.37 -11.00
N LEU A 51 -5.14 0.64 -10.67
CA LEU A 51 -4.14 0.13 -11.60
C LEU A 51 -4.25 -1.39 -11.70
N THR A 52 -4.06 -1.93 -12.89
CA THR A 52 -3.87 -3.37 -13.08
C THR A 52 -2.39 -3.68 -12.97
N LEU A 53 -2.02 -4.52 -12.02
CA LEU A 53 -0.63 -4.90 -11.77
C LEU A 53 -0.24 -6.06 -12.69
N PRO A 54 0.98 -6.09 -13.27
CA PRO A 54 1.46 -7.24 -14.02
C PRO A 54 1.52 -8.50 -13.13
N ARG A 55 1.45 -9.68 -13.76
CA ARG A 55 1.60 -10.94 -13.05
C ARG A 55 3.07 -11.18 -12.71
N VAL A 56 3.34 -11.59 -11.49
CA VAL A 56 4.69 -11.82 -10.95
C VAL A 56 4.71 -13.21 -10.31
N ALA A 57 5.83 -13.93 -10.42
CA ALA A 57 6.02 -15.27 -9.82
C ALA A 57 4.91 -16.29 -10.15
N ASN A 58 4.33 -16.24 -11.36
CA ASN A 58 3.15 -17.03 -11.77
C ASN A 58 1.89 -16.81 -10.91
N GLY A 59 1.85 -15.71 -10.15
CA GLY A 59 0.72 -15.30 -9.34
C GLY A 59 -0.47 -14.79 -10.16
N PRO A 60 -1.61 -14.53 -9.49
CA PRO A 60 -2.81 -14.05 -10.14
C PRO A 60 -2.64 -12.63 -10.71
N GLN A 61 -3.59 -12.23 -11.55
CA GLN A 61 -3.70 -10.83 -11.95
C GLN A 61 -4.29 -10.02 -10.81
N LEU A 62 -3.53 -9.05 -10.32
CA LEU A 62 -3.92 -8.17 -9.22
C LEU A 62 -4.34 -6.79 -9.72
N THR A 63 -5.14 -6.12 -8.91
CA THR A 63 -5.47 -4.69 -9.03
C THR A 63 -5.04 -3.95 -7.79
N LEU A 64 -4.65 -2.70 -7.96
CA LEU A 64 -4.19 -1.81 -6.90
C LEU A 64 -5.02 -0.54 -6.94
N ALA A 65 -5.86 -0.34 -5.92
CA ALA A 65 -6.62 0.88 -5.74
C ALA A 65 -5.92 1.78 -4.72
N VAL A 66 -5.74 3.06 -5.07
CA VAL A 66 -5.04 4.03 -4.20
C VAL A 66 -6.02 5.06 -3.68
N THR A 67 -6.08 5.19 -2.36
CA THR A 67 -6.80 6.26 -1.66
C THR A 67 -5.83 7.08 -0.84
N ARG A 68 -6.03 8.40 -0.84
CA ARG A 68 -5.26 9.36 -0.05
C ARG A 68 -6.21 10.22 0.78
N ARG A 69 -5.91 10.43 2.05
CA ARG A 69 -6.67 11.32 2.95
C ARG A 69 -5.74 12.36 3.55
N ARG A 70 -6.21 13.60 3.73
CA ARG A 70 -5.43 14.63 4.44
C ARG A 70 -5.39 14.30 5.92
N VAL A 71 -4.20 14.37 6.52
CA VAL A 71 -4.03 14.18 7.96
C VAL A 71 -4.47 15.45 8.68
N GLY A 72 -5.47 15.32 9.56
CA GLY A 72 -5.99 16.41 10.37
C GLY A 72 -5.12 16.73 11.60
N PRO A 73 -5.38 17.86 12.29
CA PRO A 73 -4.57 18.31 13.43
C PRO A 73 -4.45 17.28 14.56
N ARG A 74 -5.51 16.52 14.84
CA ARG A 74 -5.51 15.48 15.89
C ARG A 74 -4.54 14.33 15.60
N ALA A 75 -4.54 13.84 14.36
CA ALA A 75 -3.64 12.77 13.96
C ALA A 75 -2.18 13.25 13.93
N ARG A 76 -1.94 14.50 13.49
CA ARG A 76 -0.61 15.14 13.59
C ARG A 76 -0.10 15.20 15.03
N ALA A 77 -0.93 15.69 15.95
CA ALA A 77 -0.57 15.79 17.36
C ALA A 77 -0.25 14.43 18.00
N ARG A 78 -0.98 13.36 17.61
CA ARG A 78 -0.68 11.99 18.07
C ARG A 78 0.72 11.55 17.63
N ILE A 79 1.10 11.81 16.37
CA ILE A 79 2.40 11.41 15.80
C ILE A 79 3.56 12.15 16.45
N GLN A 80 3.39 13.46 16.66
CA GLN A 80 4.37 14.26 17.40
C GLN A 80 4.52 13.78 18.85
N GLY A 81 3.43 13.36 19.49
CA GLY A 81 3.45 12.77 20.84
C GLY A 81 4.22 11.45 20.94
N TYR A 82 4.41 10.73 19.82
CA TYR A 82 5.24 9.52 19.75
C TYR A 82 6.72 9.80 19.46
N GLY A 83 7.13 11.07 19.37
CA GLY A 83 8.51 11.46 19.07
C GLY A 83 8.86 11.51 17.59
N GLY A 84 7.85 11.58 16.70
CA GLY A 84 8.09 11.77 15.27
C GLY A 84 8.45 13.23 14.94
N ASP A 85 9.63 13.45 14.36
CA ASP A 85 10.08 14.78 13.90
C ASP A 85 9.42 15.20 12.57
N GLN A 86 8.94 14.24 11.79
CA GLN A 86 8.33 14.49 10.49
C GLN A 86 6.85 14.85 10.62
N ILE A 87 6.40 15.86 9.88
CA ILE A 87 5.01 16.31 9.89
C ILE A 87 4.21 15.53 8.82
N PRO A 88 3.28 14.66 9.23
CA PRO A 88 2.48 13.87 8.31
C PRO A 88 1.44 14.77 7.60
N ALA A 89 1.41 14.68 6.27
CA ALA A 89 0.50 15.43 5.43
C ALA A 89 -0.67 14.56 4.95
N TYR A 90 -0.39 13.31 4.59
CA TYR A 90 -1.38 12.40 4.02
C TYR A 90 -1.32 11.01 4.64
N LEU A 91 -2.49 10.38 4.76
CA LEU A 91 -2.64 8.94 4.93
C LEU A 91 -2.80 8.34 3.54
N VAL A 92 -1.95 7.39 3.18
CA VAL A 92 -2.09 6.58 1.97
C VAL A 92 -2.71 5.24 2.37
N GLU A 93 -3.71 4.82 1.62
CA GLU A 93 -4.35 3.52 1.72
C GLU A 93 -4.27 2.85 0.35
N VAL A 94 -3.73 1.65 0.32
CA VAL A 94 -3.65 0.83 -0.88
C VAL A 94 -4.44 -0.44 -0.65
N ARG A 95 -5.40 -0.71 -1.53
CA ARG A 95 -6.16 -1.94 -1.55
C ARG A 95 -5.73 -2.78 -2.75
N ILE A 96 -5.29 -4.01 -2.47
CA ILE A 96 -4.90 -4.98 -3.48
C ILE A 96 -5.91 -6.12 -3.53
N ALA A 97 -6.40 -6.42 -4.73
CA ALA A 97 -7.41 -7.45 -4.96
C ALA A 97 -7.08 -8.29 -6.20
N ASP A 98 -7.38 -9.58 -6.13
CA ASP A 98 -7.40 -10.47 -7.31
C ASP A 98 -8.57 -10.08 -8.23
N THR A 99 -8.31 -9.93 -9.52
CA THR A 99 -9.33 -9.63 -10.54
C THR A 99 -10.48 -10.65 -10.63
N THR A 100 -10.27 -11.87 -10.15
CA THR A 100 -11.25 -12.95 -10.07
C THR A 100 -12.09 -12.93 -8.79
N GLY A 101 -11.71 -12.11 -7.80
CA GLY A 101 -12.36 -12.05 -6.48
C GLY A 101 -11.91 -13.15 -5.49
N SER A 102 -10.85 -13.88 -5.84
CA SER A 102 -10.18 -14.85 -4.97
C SER A 102 -9.48 -14.16 -3.78
N VAL A 103 -9.16 -14.95 -2.75
CA VAL A 103 -8.31 -14.51 -1.65
C VAL A 103 -6.91 -14.24 -2.19
N VAL A 104 -6.37 -13.07 -1.88
CA VAL A 104 -5.00 -12.69 -2.29
C VAL A 104 -3.94 -13.36 -1.42
N ASP A 105 -2.80 -13.68 -2.03
CA ASP A 105 -1.60 -14.13 -1.33
C ASP A 105 -0.89 -12.94 -0.66
N THR A 106 -0.75 -12.99 0.66
CA THR A 106 -0.17 -11.89 1.46
C THR A 106 1.29 -11.62 1.11
N VAL A 107 2.05 -12.65 0.76
CA VAL A 107 3.47 -12.50 0.37
C VAL A 107 3.57 -11.65 -0.89
N LEU A 108 2.74 -11.95 -1.89
CA LEU A 108 2.73 -11.22 -3.15
C LEU A 108 2.20 -9.79 -2.97
N THR A 109 1.15 -9.58 -2.15
CA THR A 109 0.62 -8.24 -1.93
C THR A 109 1.57 -7.37 -1.11
N GLU A 110 2.26 -7.93 -0.12
CA GLU A 110 3.29 -7.22 0.64
C GLU A 110 4.48 -6.84 -0.25
N ALA A 111 4.92 -7.75 -1.13
CA ALA A 111 5.98 -7.46 -2.11
C ALA A 111 5.61 -6.27 -3.01
N TRP A 112 4.37 -6.22 -3.49
CA TRP A 112 3.87 -5.08 -4.27
C TRP A 112 3.93 -3.77 -3.49
N VAL A 113 3.55 -3.77 -2.20
CA VAL A 113 3.60 -2.55 -1.40
C VAL A 113 5.04 -2.13 -1.09
N ARG A 114 5.91 -3.09 -0.75
CA ARG A 114 7.35 -2.84 -0.54
C ARG A 114 8.05 -2.32 -1.81
N ALA A 115 7.58 -2.70 -2.99
CA ALA A 115 8.11 -2.17 -4.25
C ALA A 115 7.76 -0.68 -4.47
N LEU A 116 6.71 -0.15 -3.83
CA LEU A 116 6.25 1.23 -4.00
C LEU A 116 6.94 2.25 -3.09
N ILE A 117 7.60 1.78 -2.04
CA ILE A 117 8.22 2.62 -1.01
C ILE A 117 9.73 2.37 -0.94
N PRO A 118 10.50 3.32 -0.38
CA PRO A 118 11.89 3.08 -0.03
C PRO A 118 12.03 1.86 0.90
N GLU A 119 13.08 1.06 0.70
CA GLU A 119 13.28 -0.21 1.41
C GLU A 119 13.40 -0.04 2.93
N ASP A 120 14.10 1.01 3.34
CA ASP A 120 14.29 1.39 4.75
C ASP A 120 12.98 1.84 5.43
N CYS A 121 11.94 2.13 4.66
CA CYS A 121 10.65 2.63 5.13
C CYS A 121 9.58 1.54 5.28
N ALA A 122 9.88 0.26 5.02
CA ALA A 122 8.90 -0.83 5.08
C ALA A 122 8.19 -0.93 6.44
N HIS A 123 8.90 -0.61 7.53
CA HIS A 123 8.38 -0.59 8.89
C HIS A 123 7.25 0.44 9.15
N ALA A 124 7.08 1.42 8.26
CA ALA A 124 6.02 2.43 8.37
C ALA A 124 4.68 1.96 7.78
N VAL A 125 4.65 0.82 7.10
CA VAL A 125 3.46 0.23 6.47
C VAL A 125 2.77 -0.73 7.42
N HIS A 126 1.46 -0.61 7.51
CA HIS A 126 0.61 -1.43 8.35
C HIS A 126 -0.45 -2.12 7.51
N GLU A 127 -0.57 -3.43 7.66
CA GLU A 127 -1.68 -4.18 7.06
C GLU A 127 -2.93 -4.03 7.94
N LEU A 128 -4.06 -3.71 7.31
CA LEU A 128 -5.39 -3.74 7.92
C LEU A 128 -6.05 -5.10 7.61
N ALA A 129 -6.63 -5.71 8.64
CA ALA A 129 -7.30 -7.00 8.50
C ALA A 129 -8.38 -6.97 7.40
N GLY A 130 -8.25 -7.87 6.43
CA GLY A 130 -9.18 -8.06 5.33
C GLY A 130 -9.46 -9.54 5.07
N THR A 131 -10.62 -9.85 4.48
CA THR A 131 -11.03 -11.25 4.25
C THR A 131 -10.64 -11.80 2.87
N ARG A 132 -10.59 -10.93 1.85
CA ARG A 132 -10.30 -11.32 0.45
C ARG A 132 -9.34 -10.38 -0.27
N THR A 133 -9.12 -9.20 0.28
CA THR A 133 -8.23 -8.18 -0.27
C THR A 133 -7.25 -7.78 0.80
N ALA A 134 -6.01 -7.50 0.40
CA ALA A 134 -5.01 -6.95 1.29
C ALA A 134 -5.13 -5.42 1.29
N ASN A 135 -5.20 -4.82 2.48
CA ASN A 135 -5.31 -3.38 2.64
C ASN A 135 -4.12 -2.90 3.46
N TYR A 136 -3.34 -1.99 2.89
CA TYR A 136 -2.16 -1.45 3.53
C TYR A 136 -2.31 0.05 3.72
N VAL A 137 -1.85 0.55 4.86
CA VAL A 137 -1.88 1.96 5.20
C VAL A 137 -0.54 2.43 5.74
N TRP A 138 -0.17 3.65 5.37
CA TRP A 138 0.96 4.35 5.95
C TRP A 138 0.78 5.86 5.83
N LEU A 139 1.53 6.59 6.64
CA LEU A 139 1.55 8.04 6.59
C LEU A 139 2.68 8.52 5.73
N VAL A 140 2.47 9.66 5.07
CA VAL A 140 3.51 10.36 4.32
C VAL A 140 3.52 11.84 4.65
N ASP A 141 4.69 12.46 4.52
CA ASP A 141 4.88 13.90 4.66
C ASP A 141 4.40 14.67 3.40
N GLY A 142 4.74 15.96 3.31
CA GLY A 142 4.40 16.79 2.15
C GLY A 142 5.12 16.39 0.85
N THR A 143 6.23 15.65 0.96
CA THR A 143 7.05 15.15 -0.15
C THR A 143 6.72 13.72 -0.56
N PHE A 144 5.77 13.08 0.12
CA PHE A 144 5.39 11.67 -0.02
C PHE A 144 6.42 10.68 0.53
N THR A 145 7.31 11.14 1.40
CA THR A 145 8.22 10.28 2.16
C THR A 145 7.42 9.60 3.29
N PRO A 146 7.53 8.26 3.46
CA PRO A 146 6.87 7.57 4.56
C PRO A 146 7.28 8.11 5.93
N VAL A 147 6.29 8.27 6.81
CA VAL A 147 6.47 8.74 8.19
C VAL A 147 6.25 7.55 9.12
N ALA A 148 7.28 7.23 9.92
CA ALA A 148 7.22 6.19 10.92
C ALA A 148 6.03 6.41 11.86
N SER A 149 5.29 5.34 12.12
CA SER A 149 4.07 5.39 12.91
C SER A 149 3.78 4.05 13.58
N PRO A 150 3.25 4.06 14.81
CA PRO A 150 2.81 2.82 15.44
C PRO A 150 1.49 2.34 14.85
N SER A 151 1.31 1.01 14.78
CA SER A 151 0.10 0.36 14.26
C SER A 151 -1.16 0.80 14.99
N SER A 152 -1.06 1.11 16.29
CA SER A 152 -2.17 1.55 17.15
C SER A 152 -2.86 2.84 16.67
N MET A 153 -2.22 3.64 15.81
CA MET A 153 -2.87 4.81 15.23
C MET A 153 -3.91 4.46 14.17
N PHE A 154 -3.83 3.28 13.60
CA PHE A 154 -4.73 2.80 12.54
C PHE A 154 -5.83 1.90 13.11
N GLU A 155 -5.85 1.66 14.42
CA GLU A 155 -6.94 0.98 15.10
C GLU A 155 -8.27 1.71 14.84
N GLY A 156 -9.26 0.97 14.35
CA GLY A 156 -10.58 1.50 13.99
C GLY A 156 -10.70 1.99 12.54
N LEU A 157 -9.62 1.99 11.75
CA LEU A 157 -9.73 2.01 10.29
C LEU A 157 -10.14 0.62 9.82
N SER A 158 -11.35 0.50 9.28
CA SER A 158 -11.75 -0.70 8.54
C SER A 158 -11.38 -0.55 7.06
N ALA A 159 -10.98 -1.64 6.43
CA ALA A 159 -10.92 -1.71 4.97
C ALA A 159 -12.26 -1.22 4.37
N ALA A 160 -12.18 -0.26 3.44
CA ALA A 160 -13.35 0.31 2.77
C ALA A 160 -13.93 -0.64 1.71
#